data_AF-A0A7C2BR18-F1
#
_entry.id   AF-A0A7C2BR18-F1
#
_cell.length_a   1.000
_cell.length_b   1.000
_cell.length_c   1.000
_cell.angle_alpha   90.00
_cell.angle_beta   90.00
_cell.angle_gamma   90.00
#
_symmetry.space_group_name_H-M   'P 1'
#
loop_
_entity.id
_entity.type
_entity.pdbx_description
1 polymer ?
#
loop_
_entity_poly.entity_id
_entity_poly.type
_entity_poly.pdbx_seq_one_letter_code
_entity_poly.pdbx_strand_id
1 'polypeptide(L)'
;MMRSGNMTKGFSLNELLVVMAILGLLIGIGVPASKMLTESFASSEGTVMIVGAALSNARAIAASEGTYAGVRFQQDAEGNQYMIFIIHESTPADVDSFRVIQGRKPVRLPVNAGVMDLRIRTNLGNANDSSDTPVISDAEIDTAVELTDTTTFSIVFSTVGKLMVRDVRVRNRHGRGTGNDSSSDDVFNTDTNVDDLNHPARFYQDDYAAAGLGQEPSRRSFVVYDKKVLAGLNAGSRYISYLKNLEDNETVYVNPYTGDLIK
;
A
#
# COMPACT_ATOMS: atom_id res chain seq x y z
N MET A 1 -62.54 -29.25 14.81
CA MET A 1 -61.16 -28.70 14.85
C MET A 1 -60.41 -29.26 13.65
N MET A 2 -60.30 -28.49 12.57
CA MET A 2 -59.78 -28.94 11.28
C MET A 2 -58.24 -28.85 11.32
N ARG A 3 -57.55 -29.99 11.23
CA ARG A 3 -56.09 -30.06 11.05
C ARG A 3 -55.81 -29.83 9.56
N SER A 4 -55.30 -28.66 9.21
CA SER A 4 -54.74 -28.38 7.89
C SER A 4 -53.46 -29.20 7.73
N GLY A 5 -53.50 -30.22 6.88
CA GLY A 5 -52.32 -30.96 6.47
C GLY A 5 -51.56 -30.15 5.43
N ASN A 6 -50.36 -29.67 5.79
CA ASN A 6 -49.43 -29.09 4.83
C ASN A 6 -49.01 -30.17 3.82
N MET A 7 -49.53 -30.10 2.60
CA MET A 7 -49.09 -30.92 1.49
C MET A 7 -47.71 -30.43 1.04
N THR A 8 -46.67 -31.23 1.29
CA THR A 8 -45.36 -31.09 0.65
C THR A 8 -45.49 -31.52 -0.81
N LYS A 9 -45.61 -30.54 -1.73
CA LYS A 9 -45.53 -30.78 -3.17
C LYS A 9 -44.10 -31.17 -3.53
N GLY A 10 -43.91 -32.38 -4.08
CA GLY A 10 -42.65 -32.79 -4.68
C GLY A 10 -42.46 -32.13 -6.06
N PHE A 11 -41.25 -31.66 -6.35
CA PHE A 11 -40.92 -31.05 -7.64
C PHE A 11 -41.05 -32.05 -8.79
N SER A 12 -41.63 -31.63 -9.91
CA SER A 12 -41.68 -32.44 -11.13
C SER A 12 -40.31 -32.47 -11.82
N LEU A 13 -40.04 -33.54 -12.57
CA LEU A 13 -38.78 -33.72 -13.30
C LEU A 13 -38.51 -32.58 -14.29
N ASN A 14 -39.57 -32.03 -14.90
CA ASN A 14 -39.48 -30.89 -15.80
C ASN A 14 -39.13 -29.59 -15.07
N GLU A 15 -39.69 -29.35 -13.88
CA GLU A 15 -39.32 -28.16 -13.07
C GLU A 15 -37.84 -28.22 -12.65
N LEU A 16 -37.34 -29.40 -12.25
CA LEU A 16 -35.93 -29.57 -11.92
C LEU A 16 -35.03 -29.27 -13.13
N LEU A 17 -35.41 -29.73 -14.33
CA LEU A 17 -34.65 -29.51 -15.56
C LEU A 17 -34.60 -28.02 -15.93
N VAL A 18 -35.73 -27.31 -15.83
CA VAL A 18 -35.79 -25.86 -16.08
C VAL A 18 -34.93 -25.09 -15.07
N VAL A 19 -34.99 -25.46 -13.78
CA VAL A 19 -34.16 -24.82 -12.74
C VAL A 19 -32.66 -25.02 -13.02
N MET A 20 -32.26 -26.24 -13.40
CA MET A 20 -30.86 -26.52 -13.76
C MET A 20 -30.41 -25.76 -15.01
N ALA A 21 -31.27 -25.61 -16.02
CA ALA A 21 -30.97 -24.81 -17.21
C ALA A 21 -30.78 -23.33 -16.87
N ILE A 22 -31.63 -22.77 -16.01
CA ILE A 22 -31.51 -21.38 -15.55
C ILE A 22 -30.24 -21.19 -14.71
N LEU A 23 -29.94 -22.12 -13.79
CA LEU A 23 -28.69 -22.11 -13.01
C LEU A 23 -27.45 -22.16 -13.90
N GLY A 24 -27.45 -23.04 -14.91
CA GLY A 24 -26.36 -23.13 -15.88
C GLY A 24 -26.16 -21.82 -16.64
N LEU A 25 -27.24 -21.17 -17.07
CA LEU A 25 -27.19 -19.86 -17.72
C LEU A 25 -26.64 -18.78 -16.79
N LEU A 26 -27.12 -18.72 -15.55
CA LEU A 26 -26.68 -17.73 -14.56
C LEU A 26 -25.20 -17.89 -14.21
N ILE A 27 -24.71 -19.12 -14.05
CA ILE A 27 -23.29 -19.39 -13.81
C ILE A 27 -22.46 -19.02 -15.04
N GLY A 28 -22.92 -19.38 -16.24
CA GLY A 28 -22.22 -19.09 -17.49
C GLY A 28 -22.03 -17.60 -17.76
N ILE A 29 -22.97 -16.75 -17.33
CA ILE A 29 -22.89 -15.28 -17.47
C ILE A 29 -22.22 -14.64 -16.24
N GLY A 30 -22.54 -15.12 -15.04
CA GLY A 30 -22.12 -14.49 -13.79
C GLY A 30 -20.62 -14.60 -13.53
N VAL A 31 -20.01 -15.76 -13.79
CA VAL A 31 -18.58 -15.98 -13.52
C VAL A 31 -17.68 -15.07 -14.37
N PRO A 32 -17.85 -14.95 -15.70
CA PRO A 32 -17.08 -14.01 -16.51
C PRO A 32 -17.24 -12.56 -16.07
N ALA A 33 -18.46 -12.13 -15.75
CA ALA A 33 -18.74 -10.76 -15.30
C ALA A 33 -18.03 -10.43 -13.98
N SER A 34 -18.06 -11.34 -13.00
CA SER A 34 -17.32 -11.17 -11.75
C SER A 34 -15.81 -11.11 -11.98
N LYS A 35 -15.27 -11.94 -12.88
CA LYS A 35 -13.84 -11.92 -13.23
C LYS A 35 -13.42 -10.60 -13.84
N MET A 36 -14.18 -10.07 -14.80
CA MET A 36 -13.91 -8.78 -15.42
C MET A 36 -13.94 -7.62 -14.41
N LEU A 37 -14.88 -7.65 -13.46
CA LEU A 37 -14.92 -6.65 -12.38
C LEU A 37 -13.68 -6.72 -11.48
N THR A 38 -13.27 -7.93 -11.08
CA THR A 38 -12.04 -8.10 -10.29
C THR A 38 -10.77 -7.68 -11.04
N GLU A 39 -10.70 -7.94 -12.35
CA GLU A 39 -9.59 -7.50 -13.20
C GLU A 39 -9.56 -5.98 -13.36
N SER A 40 -10.73 -5.34 -13.47
CA SER A 40 -10.83 -3.87 -13.51
C SER A 40 -10.33 -3.22 -12.21
N PHE A 41 -10.63 -3.79 -11.04
CA PHE A 41 -10.06 -3.31 -9.77
C PHE A 41 -8.58 -3.59 -9.62
N ALA A 42 -8.08 -4.68 -10.22
CA ALA A 42 -6.66 -5.01 -10.24
C ALA A 42 -5.86 -4.23 -11.31
N SER A 43 -6.53 -3.45 -12.16
CA SER A 43 -5.88 -2.62 -13.16
C SER A 43 -5.11 -1.45 -12.54
N SER A 44 -4.21 -0.85 -13.33
CA SER A 44 -3.50 0.37 -12.97
C SER A 44 -4.49 1.49 -12.59
N GLU A 45 -5.56 1.68 -13.37
CA GLU A 45 -6.59 2.69 -13.09
C GLU A 45 -7.37 2.42 -11.80
N GLY A 46 -7.72 1.15 -11.55
CA GLY A 46 -8.38 0.74 -10.30
C GLY A 46 -7.51 1.05 -9.07
N THR A 47 -6.22 0.78 -9.18
CA THR A 47 -5.23 1.07 -8.13
C THR A 47 -5.10 2.58 -7.92
N VAL A 48 -5.01 3.37 -8.99
CA VAL A 48 -4.98 4.85 -8.91
C VAL A 48 -6.21 5.40 -8.19
N MET A 49 -7.41 4.89 -8.48
CA MET A 49 -8.63 5.33 -7.77
C MET A 49 -8.59 5.03 -6.26
N ILE A 50 -8.14 3.84 -5.89
CA ILE A 50 -8.02 3.43 -4.48
C ILE A 50 -6.98 4.29 -3.75
N VAL A 51 -5.83 4.53 -4.38
CA VAL A 51 -4.77 5.41 -3.85
C VAL A 51 -5.28 6.85 -3.73
N GLY A 52 -5.97 7.36 -4.75
CA GLY A 52 -6.55 8.70 -4.74
C GLY A 52 -7.56 8.89 -3.60
N ALA A 53 -8.40 7.89 -3.35
CA ALA A 53 -9.33 7.91 -2.22
C ALA A 53 -8.60 7.91 -0.86
N ALA A 54 -7.53 7.13 -0.72
CA ALA A 54 -6.71 7.11 0.49
C ALA A 54 -6.00 8.46 0.72
N LEU A 55 -5.42 9.06 -0.32
CA LEU A 55 -4.77 10.36 -0.25
C LEU A 55 -5.75 11.49 0.08
N SER A 56 -6.94 11.48 -0.54
CA SER A 56 -8.01 12.44 -0.22
C SER A 56 -8.44 12.34 1.26
N ASN A 57 -8.55 11.11 1.78
CA ASN A 57 -8.83 10.87 3.19
C ASN A 57 -7.69 11.36 4.11
N ALA A 58 -6.43 11.07 3.77
CA ALA A 58 -5.27 11.54 4.53
C ALA A 58 -5.18 13.08 4.56
N ARG A 59 -5.47 13.73 3.43
CA ARG A 59 -5.59 15.19 3.32
C ARG A 59 -6.67 15.75 4.24
N ALA A 60 -7.85 15.13 4.25
CA ALA A 60 -8.94 15.53 5.13
C ALA A 60 -8.56 15.39 6.61
N ILE A 61 -7.86 14.31 6.98
CA ILE A 61 -7.34 14.12 8.33
C ILE A 61 -6.33 15.21 8.70
N ALA A 62 -5.38 15.51 7.81
CA ALA A 62 -4.37 16.55 8.07
C ALA A 62 -5.03 17.90 8.38
N ALA A 63 -6.08 18.23 7.63
CA ALA A 63 -6.87 19.44 7.83
C ALA A 63 -7.72 19.41 9.12
N SER A 64 -8.33 18.27 9.46
CA SER A 64 -9.20 18.17 10.65
C SER A 64 -8.44 18.10 11.96
N GLU A 65 -7.30 17.41 11.98
CA GLU A 65 -6.46 17.25 13.18
C GLU A 65 -5.48 18.41 13.37
N GLY A 66 -5.34 19.30 12.36
CA GLY A 66 -4.41 20.43 12.42
C GLY A 66 -2.94 20.01 12.51
N THR A 67 -2.60 18.82 12.04
CA THR A 67 -1.24 18.25 12.03
C THR A 67 -0.93 17.66 10.65
N TYR A 68 0.33 17.32 10.39
CA TYR A 68 0.70 16.63 9.15
C TYR A 68 0.14 15.20 9.17
N ALA A 69 -0.49 14.79 8.08
CA ALA A 69 -0.94 13.41 7.90
C ALA A 69 -0.75 12.96 6.46
N GLY A 70 -0.64 11.65 6.27
CA GLY A 70 -0.26 11.08 4.99
C GLY A 70 -0.60 9.61 4.86
N VAL A 71 -0.14 9.04 3.76
CA VAL A 71 -0.22 7.61 3.49
C VAL A 71 1.21 7.08 3.29
N ARG A 72 1.59 6.10 4.09
CA ARG A 72 2.78 5.26 3.93
C ARG A 72 2.41 4.08 3.06
N PHE A 73 3.23 3.79 2.06
CA PHE A 73 3.18 2.56 1.29
C PHE A 73 4.30 1.65 1.78
N GLN A 74 4.00 0.39 2.10
CA GLN A 74 5.00 -0.57 2.56
C GLN A 74 4.51 -1.99 2.32
N GLN A 75 5.44 -2.92 2.11
CA GLN A 75 5.15 -4.35 1.96
C GLN A 75 5.19 -5.08 3.31
N ASP A 76 4.32 -6.09 3.49
CA ASP A 76 4.47 -7.08 4.57
C ASP A 76 5.52 -8.13 4.20
N ALA A 77 5.82 -9.04 5.14
CA ALA A 77 6.78 -10.14 4.93
C ALA A 77 6.38 -11.06 3.76
N GLU A 78 5.09 -11.11 3.42
CA GLU A 78 4.56 -11.87 2.27
C GLU A 78 4.57 -11.09 0.95
N GLY A 79 5.09 -9.86 0.90
CA GLY A 79 5.19 -9.03 -0.31
C GLY A 79 3.88 -8.35 -0.73
N ASN A 80 2.86 -8.36 0.13
CA ASN A 80 1.63 -7.60 -0.08
C ASN A 80 1.88 -6.14 0.30
N GLN A 81 1.51 -5.22 -0.58
CA GLN A 81 1.72 -3.80 -0.32
C GLN A 81 0.45 -3.19 0.27
N TYR A 82 0.61 -2.33 1.27
CA TYR A 82 -0.48 -1.67 1.98
C TYR A 82 -0.32 -0.17 1.95
N MET A 83 -1.46 0.50 2.03
CA MET A 83 -1.58 1.91 2.36
C MET A 83 -1.85 2.01 3.86
N ILE A 84 -1.01 2.75 4.56
CA ILE A 84 -1.06 2.90 6.01
C ILE A 84 -1.19 4.38 6.31
N PHE A 85 -2.27 4.76 6.99
CA PHE A 85 -2.49 6.15 7.36
C PHE A 85 -1.54 6.55 8.48
N ILE A 86 -0.72 7.56 8.22
CA ILE A 86 0.27 8.07 9.17
C ILE A 86 -0.03 9.51 9.57
N ILE A 87 0.31 9.86 10.80
CA ILE A 87 0.14 11.20 11.37
C ILE A 87 1.43 11.61 12.07
N HIS A 88 1.80 12.88 11.90
CA HIS A 88 2.98 13.44 12.53
C HIS A 88 2.73 13.59 14.02
N GLU A 89 3.68 13.05 14.78
CA GLU A 89 3.79 13.26 16.21
C GLU A 89 5.26 13.56 16.48
N SER A 90 5.56 14.83 16.73
CA SER A 90 6.91 15.21 17.13
C SER A 90 7.16 14.82 18.58
N THR A 91 8.26 14.13 18.83
CA THR A 91 8.82 13.99 20.18
C THR A 91 10.14 14.77 20.26
N PRO A 92 10.59 15.20 21.45
CA PRO A 92 11.87 15.89 21.58
C PRO A 92 13.08 15.11 21.06
N ALA A 93 12.96 13.77 20.97
CA ALA A 93 13.99 12.88 20.45
C ALA A 93 13.86 12.60 18.94
N ASP A 94 12.72 12.91 18.33
CA ASP A 94 12.45 12.62 16.93
C ASP A 94 11.47 13.67 16.35
N VAL A 95 12.02 14.64 15.62
CA VAL A 95 11.29 15.82 15.16
C VAL A 95 10.42 15.53 13.93
N ASP A 96 10.77 14.47 13.21
CA ASP A 96 10.15 14.03 11.96
C ASP A 96 9.46 12.67 12.09
N SER A 97 9.12 12.27 13.33
CA SER A 97 8.41 11.02 13.57
C SER A 97 6.94 11.06 13.15
N PHE A 98 6.56 10.01 12.44
CA PHE A 98 5.19 9.69 12.08
C PHE A 98 4.81 8.36 12.72
N ARG A 99 3.53 8.22 13.07
CA ARG A 99 2.97 6.97 13.59
C ARG A 99 1.68 6.64 12.86
N VAL A 100 1.23 5.39 13.00
CA VAL A 100 -0.09 5.00 12.49
C VAL A 100 -1.21 5.77 13.19
N ILE A 101 -2.21 6.16 12.42
CA ILE A 101 -3.46 6.73 12.96
C ILE A 101 -4.23 5.64 13.70
N GLN A 102 -4.49 5.90 14.98
CA GLN A 102 -5.21 4.97 15.84
C GLN A 102 -6.61 4.65 15.32
N GLY A 103 -7.02 3.39 15.40
CA GLY A 103 -8.33 2.92 14.95
C GLY A 103 -8.48 2.76 13.43
N ARG A 104 -7.43 3.03 12.63
CA ARG A 104 -7.43 2.79 11.18
C ARG A 104 -6.56 1.59 10.85
N LYS A 105 -7.14 0.61 10.16
CA LYS A 105 -6.42 -0.58 9.70
C LYS A 105 -5.68 -0.29 8.40
N PRO A 106 -4.49 -0.88 8.19
CA PRO A 106 -3.81 -0.90 6.90
C PRO A 106 -4.74 -1.39 5.78
N VAL A 107 -4.73 -0.72 4.63
CA VAL A 107 -5.55 -1.07 3.46
C VAL A 107 -4.67 -1.74 2.43
N ARG A 108 -4.93 -3.00 2.12
CA ARG A 108 -4.15 -3.78 1.15
C ARG A 108 -4.42 -3.29 -0.27
N LEU A 109 -3.36 -3.12 -1.07
CA LEU A 109 -3.47 -2.89 -2.51
C LEU A 109 -3.88 -4.17 -3.25
N PRO A 110 -4.43 -4.06 -4.48
CA PRO A 110 -4.77 -5.23 -5.29
C PRO A 110 -3.57 -6.18 -5.46
N VAL A 111 -3.82 -7.49 -5.45
CA VAL A 111 -2.77 -8.53 -5.36
C VAL A 111 -1.73 -8.44 -6.49
N ASN A 112 -2.14 -8.03 -7.69
CA ASN A 112 -1.25 -7.94 -8.85
C ASN A 112 -0.71 -6.52 -9.08
N ALA A 113 -1.11 -5.53 -8.28
CA ALA A 113 -0.69 -4.15 -8.45
C ALA A 113 0.22 -3.72 -7.29
N GLY A 114 1.22 -2.91 -7.61
CA GLY A 114 2.03 -2.21 -6.62
C GLY A 114 2.26 -0.77 -7.02
N VAL A 115 2.76 0.03 -6.07
CA VAL A 115 3.18 1.40 -6.29
C VAL A 115 4.66 1.58 -5.96
N MET A 116 5.34 2.43 -6.70
CA MET A 116 6.76 2.78 -6.49
C MET A 116 6.98 4.26 -6.71
N ASP A 117 7.92 4.85 -5.98
CA ASP A 117 8.32 6.24 -6.19
C ASP A 117 9.54 6.40 -7.13
N LEU A 118 10.20 5.27 -7.45
CA LEU A 118 11.44 5.20 -8.25
C LEU A 118 12.56 6.06 -7.66
N ARG A 119 12.66 6.08 -6.33
CA ARG A 119 13.75 6.72 -5.59
C ARG A 119 14.45 5.70 -4.70
N ILE A 120 15.77 5.83 -4.62
CA ILE A 120 16.61 5.02 -3.74
C ILE A 120 17.41 5.92 -2.81
N ARG A 121 17.63 5.46 -1.59
CA ARG A 121 18.47 6.11 -0.60
C ARG A 121 19.93 6.10 -1.07
N THR A 122 20.61 7.23 -0.88
CA THR A 122 22.05 7.31 -1.17
C THR A 122 22.91 6.66 -0.09
N ASN A 123 22.34 6.41 1.09
CA ASN A 123 23.04 5.88 2.26
C ASN A 123 22.24 4.76 2.94
N LEU A 124 22.47 3.52 2.51
CA LEU A 124 21.89 2.32 3.11
C LEU A 124 22.53 1.94 4.47
N GLY A 125 23.54 2.69 4.93
CA GLY A 125 24.19 2.48 6.23
C GLY A 125 23.60 3.33 7.37
N ASN A 126 22.78 4.33 7.05
CA ASN A 126 22.24 5.26 8.05
C ASN A 126 20.73 5.48 7.86
N ALA A 127 19.92 4.96 8.78
CA ALA A 127 18.46 5.09 8.74
C ALA A 127 17.97 6.52 8.98
N ASN A 128 18.82 7.42 9.50
CA ASN A 128 18.47 8.82 9.73
C ASN A 128 18.82 9.72 8.54
N ASP A 129 19.51 9.19 7.52
CA ASP A 129 19.81 9.94 6.31
C ASP A 129 18.57 9.91 5.40
N SER A 130 17.98 11.08 5.15
CA SER A 130 16.83 11.22 4.25
C SER A 130 17.22 11.40 2.79
N SER A 131 18.52 11.43 2.47
CA SER A 131 18.99 11.69 1.12
C SER A 131 18.64 10.56 0.16
N ASP A 132 18.07 10.90 -0.97
CA ASP A 132 17.67 9.98 -2.03
C ASP A 132 18.05 10.48 -3.43
N THR A 133 18.07 9.55 -4.37
CA THR A 133 18.30 9.82 -5.79
C THR A 133 17.29 9.07 -6.65
N PRO A 134 16.91 9.60 -7.83
CA PRO A 134 16.11 8.87 -8.80
C PRO A 134 16.85 7.62 -9.28
N VAL A 135 16.11 6.53 -9.50
CA VAL A 135 16.61 5.36 -10.21
C VAL A 135 16.80 5.74 -11.68
N ILE A 136 18.00 5.60 -12.22
CA ILE A 136 18.33 5.95 -13.62
C ILE A 136 18.90 4.77 -14.41
N SER A 137 19.15 3.64 -13.75
CA SER A 137 19.75 2.44 -14.36
C SER A 137 19.29 1.15 -13.68
N ASP A 138 19.51 0.02 -14.36
CA ASP A 138 19.18 -1.31 -13.79
C ASP A 138 20.03 -1.66 -12.57
N ALA A 139 21.26 -1.14 -12.47
CA ALA A 139 22.19 -1.41 -11.37
C ALA A 139 21.77 -0.76 -10.03
N GLU A 140 20.72 0.06 -10.05
CA GLU A 140 20.19 0.77 -8.88
C GLU A 140 18.88 0.14 -8.37
N ILE A 141 18.40 -0.95 -9.00
CA ILE A 141 17.17 -1.66 -8.62
C ILE A 141 17.29 -3.18 -8.86
N ASP A 142 18.49 -3.72 -8.75
CA ASP A 142 18.78 -5.14 -8.98
C ASP A 142 18.77 -5.98 -7.69
N THR A 143 18.80 -5.33 -6.52
CA THR A 143 18.72 -5.99 -5.22
C THR A 143 17.32 -5.95 -4.60
N ALA A 144 17.07 -6.83 -3.64
CA ALA A 144 15.82 -6.81 -2.87
C ALA A 144 15.70 -5.55 -1.99
N VAL A 145 16.82 -5.03 -1.49
CA VAL A 145 16.86 -3.84 -0.62
C VAL A 145 16.43 -2.59 -1.38
N GLU A 146 16.93 -2.40 -2.60
CA GLU A 146 16.54 -1.28 -3.46
C GLU A 146 15.07 -1.37 -3.90
N LEU A 147 14.58 -2.59 -4.13
CA LEU A 147 13.17 -2.82 -4.43
C LEU A 147 12.28 -2.49 -3.22
N THR A 148 12.69 -2.88 -2.02
CA THR A 148 11.98 -2.53 -0.79
C THR A 148 11.96 -1.02 -0.60
N ASP A 149 13.09 -0.34 -0.79
CA ASP A 149 13.22 1.12 -0.66
C ASP A 149 12.28 1.87 -1.62
N THR A 150 12.34 1.54 -2.91
CA THR A 150 11.48 2.16 -3.95
C THR A 150 9.99 1.82 -3.81
N THR A 151 9.64 0.72 -3.14
CA THR A 151 8.23 0.36 -2.83
C THR A 151 7.77 0.86 -1.47
N THR A 152 8.66 1.50 -0.70
CA THR A 152 8.41 1.96 0.66
C THR A 152 8.60 3.46 0.76
N PHE A 153 7.52 4.20 0.56
CA PHE A 153 7.55 5.67 0.54
C PHE A 153 6.29 6.27 1.15
N SER A 154 6.31 7.58 1.40
CA SER A 154 5.21 8.29 2.04
C SER A 154 4.75 9.49 1.21
N ILE A 155 3.44 9.78 1.20
CA ILE A 155 2.89 11.01 0.65
C ILE A 155 2.20 11.76 1.79
N VAL A 156 2.60 13.02 2.03
CA VAL A 156 2.20 13.78 3.22
C VAL A 156 1.55 15.10 2.86
N PHE A 157 0.50 15.43 3.61
CA PHE A 157 -0.23 16.69 3.55
C PHE A 157 0.03 17.54 4.79
N SER A 158 0.09 18.84 4.58
CA SER A 158 0.13 19.90 5.60
C SER A 158 -1.17 20.01 6.39
N THR A 159 -1.10 20.75 7.50
CA THR A 159 -2.23 21.11 8.37
C THR A 159 -3.36 21.86 7.63
N VAL A 160 -3.08 22.41 6.45
CA VAL A 160 -4.06 23.08 5.57
C VAL A 160 -4.47 22.22 4.37
N GLY A 161 -4.09 20.94 4.36
CA GLY A 161 -4.42 19.99 3.29
C GLY A 161 -3.66 20.21 1.98
N LYS A 162 -2.56 20.98 1.97
CA LYS A 162 -1.66 21.08 0.81
C LYS A 162 -0.63 19.96 0.87
N LEU A 163 -0.30 19.36 -0.28
CA LEU A 163 0.81 18.41 -0.39
C LEU A 163 2.12 19.10 0.02
N MET A 164 2.98 18.39 0.74
CA MET A 164 4.30 18.89 1.11
C MET A 164 5.34 17.78 1.04
N VAL A 165 6.56 18.18 0.65
CA VAL A 165 7.76 17.35 0.81
C VAL A 165 8.37 17.69 2.15
N ARG A 166 8.46 16.68 3.01
CA ARG A 166 9.10 16.73 4.32
C ARG A 166 9.71 15.36 4.57
N ASP A 167 10.76 15.31 5.35
CA ASP A 167 11.27 14.06 5.87
C ASP A 167 10.22 13.36 6.74
N VAL A 168 10.10 12.07 6.53
CA VAL A 168 9.17 11.17 7.20
C VAL A 168 10.00 10.06 7.79
N ARG A 169 9.79 9.81 9.09
CA ARG A 169 10.29 8.63 9.75
C ARG A 169 9.16 7.95 10.51
N VAL A 170 8.74 6.80 10.05
CA VAL A 170 7.68 6.02 10.66
C VAL A 170 8.21 5.20 11.83
N ARG A 171 7.54 5.31 12.97
CA ARG A 171 7.85 4.53 14.19
C ARG A 171 6.62 3.83 14.74
N ASN A 172 6.88 2.86 15.61
CA ASN A 172 5.85 2.31 16.47
C ASN A 172 5.20 3.40 17.34
N ARG A 173 3.97 3.14 17.78
CA ARG A 173 3.12 3.99 18.64
C ARG A 173 3.81 4.48 19.91
N HIS A 174 4.79 3.74 20.42
CA HIS A 174 5.50 4.06 21.65
C HIS A 174 6.83 4.79 21.40
N GLY A 175 7.18 5.09 20.15
CA GLY A 175 8.42 5.75 19.75
C GLY A 175 9.69 4.97 20.11
N ARG A 176 9.61 3.65 20.28
CA ARG A 176 10.79 2.84 20.63
C ARG A 176 11.66 2.61 19.40
N GLY A 177 12.96 2.83 19.52
CA GLY A 177 13.93 2.51 18.46
C GLY A 177 14.48 1.10 18.55
N THR A 178 15.37 0.77 17.61
CA THR A 178 16.09 -0.52 17.56
C THR A 178 16.72 -0.86 18.91
N GLY A 179 16.62 -2.13 19.32
CA GLY A 179 17.13 -2.62 20.60
C GLY A 179 16.19 -2.39 21.78
N ASN A 180 14.99 -1.86 21.56
CA ASN A 180 13.93 -1.78 22.57
C ASN A 180 12.60 -2.34 22.05
N ASP A 181 12.41 -3.64 22.25
CA ASP A 181 11.26 -4.40 21.74
C ASP A 181 10.03 -4.34 22.67
N SER A 182 9.99 -3.39 23.61
CA SER A 182 8.87 -3.27 24.57
C SER A 182 7.57 -2.72 23.98
N SER A 183 7.56 -2.34 22.69
CA SER A 183 6.37 -1.80 22.04
C SER A 183 5.34 -2.89 21.74
N SER A 184 4.10 -2.68 22.19
CA SER A 184 2.96 -3.54 21.85
C SER A 184 2.18 -3.05 20.61
N ASP A 185 2.81 -2.26 19.74
CA ASP A 185 2.15 -1.75 18.53
C ASP A 185 1.98 -2.87 17.51
N ASP A 186 0.80 -2.92 16.89
CA ASP A 186 0.38 -3.99 15.99
C ASP A 186 0.54 -3.67 14.51
N VAL A 187 0.99 -2.45 14.20
CA VAL A 187 1.21 -1.99 12.83
C VAL A 187 2.70 -1.88 12.54
N PHE A 188 3.39 -0.91 13.13
CA PHE A 188 4.83 -0.71 12.95
C PHE A 188 5.58 -1.14 14.20
N ASN A 189 6.69 -1.87 14.06
CA ASN A 189 7.50 -2.27 15.20
C ASN A 189 8.94 -2.60 14.80
N THR A 190 9.75 -2.98 15.79
CA THR A 190 11.09 -3.51 15.58
C THR A 190 11.04 -4.84 14.82
N ASP A 191 12.11 -5.16 14.12
CA ASP A 191 12.36 -6.44 13.47
C ASP A 191 12.08 -7.63 14.36
N THR A 192 12.55 -7.60 15.61
CA THR A 192 12.29 -8.67 16.58
C THR A 192 10.79 -8.88 16.80
N ASN A 193 10.00 -7.81 16.89
CA ASN A 193 8.55 -7.88 17.10
C ASN A 193 7.76 -8.18 15.82
N VAL A 194 8.35 -7.96 14.65
CA VAL A 194 7.73 -8.32 13.36
C VAL A 194 8.03 -9.78 13.01
N ASP A 195 9.25 -10.24 13.30
CA ASP A 195 9.75 -11.58 12.93
C ASP A 195 9.48 -12.65 13.98
N ASP A 196 9.18 -12.30 15.24
CA ASP A 196 8.81 -13.29 16.26
C ASP A 196 7.50 -14.01 15.89
N LEU A 197 7.44 -15.31 16.15
CA LEU A 197 6.33 -16.20 15.80
C LEU A 197 4.98 -15.75 16.39
N ASN A 198 4.99 -14.93 17.44
CA ASN A 198 3.81 -14.37 18.06
C ASN A 198 3.26 -13.09 17.38
N HIS A 199 3.95 -12.57 16.35
CA HIS A 199 3.57 -11.47 15.45
C HIS A 199 2.64 -10.41 16.07
N PRO A 200 3.08 -9.59 17.04
CA PRO A 200 2.29 -8.42 17.42
C PRO A 200 2.11 -7.47 16.22
N ALA A 201 3.16 -7.26 15.41
CA ALA A 201 3.19 -6.23 14.38
C ALA A 201 3.31 -6.77 12.95
N ARG A 202 2.91 -5.95 11.96
CA ARG A 202 2.91 -6.35 10.54
C ARG A 202 4.04 -5.73 9.71
N PHE A 203 4.53 -4.56 10.10
CA PHE A 203 5.48 -3.79 9.32
C PHE A 203 6.67 -3.37 10.18
N TYR A 204 7.86 -3.39 9.60
CA TYR A 204 9.04 -2.81 10.21
C TYR A 204 8.91 -1.29 10.27
N GLN A 205 9.44 -0.69 11.34
CA GLN A 205 9.66 0.76 11.44
C GLN A 205 10.93 1.22 10.70
N ASP A 206 11.13 2.53 10.58
CA ASP A 206 12.18 3.14 9.74
C ASP A 206 13.56 3.20 10.44
N ASP A 207 13.98 2.13 11.08
CA ASP A 207 15.31 2.03 11.71
C ASP A 207 16.27 1.04 11.01
N TYR A 208 15.85 0.47 9.88
CA TYR A 208 16.53 -0.66 9.23
C TYR A 208 17.05 -0.29 7.84
N ALA A 209 18.04 0.61 7.78
CA ALA A 209 18.57 1.12 6.51
C ALA A 209 19.12 0.01 5.59
N ALA A 210 19.72 -1.03 6.17
CA ALA A 210 20.21 -2.19 5.43
C ALA A 210 19.08 -3.03 4.80
N ALA A 211 17.83 -2.84 5.23
CA ALA A 211 16.64 -3.43 4.64
C ALA A 211 15.89 -2.46 3.70
N GLY A 212 16.44 -1.26 3.44
CA GLY A 212 15.81 -0.24 2.61
C GLY A 212 14.73 0.55 3.35
N LEU A 213 14.76 0.53 4.70
CA LEU A 213 13.76 1.17 5.54
C LEU A 213 14.43 2.20 6.44
N GLY A 214 14.10 3.46 6.26
CA GLY A 214 14.65 4.55 7.04
C GLY A 214 13.92 5.84 6.75
N GLN A 215 14.37 6.94 7.35
CA GLN A 215 13.82 8.26 7.09
C GLN A 215 13.89 8.59 5.60
N GLU A 216 12.78 9.05 5.01
CA GLU A 216 12.70 9.39 3.59
C GLU A 216 12.01 10.75 3.37
N PRO A 217 12.28 11.48 2.28
CA PRO A 217 11.50 12.64 1.91
C PRO A 217 10.16 12.19 1.34
N SER A 218 9.05 12.74 1.82
CA SER A 218 7.73 12.44 1.25
C SER A 218 7.64 12.80 -0.23
N ARG A 219 6.83 12.03 -0.96
CA ARG A 219 6.76 12.04 -2.43
C ARG A 219 5.61 12.86 -2.96
N ARG A 220 5.78 13.30 -4.21
CA ARG A 220 4.76 14.01 -4.98
C ARG A 220 4.21 13.17 -6.13
N SER A 221 4.84 12.04 -6.41
CA SER A 221 4.50 11.20 -7.53
C SER A 221 4.87 9.75 -7.25
N PHE A 222 4.26 8.85 -8.00
CA PHE A 222 4.53 7.42 -7.98
C PHE A 222 4.10 6.81 -9.32
N VAL A 223 4.59 5.62 -9.62
CA VAL A 223 4.10 4.78 -10.71
C VAL A 223 3.30 3.61 -10.15
N VAL A 224 2.34 3.12 -10.91
CA VAL A 224 1.65 1.86 -10.62
C VAL A 224 2.22 0.78 -11.54
N TYR A 225 2.68 -0.33 -10.96
CA TYR A 225 3.28 -1.43 -11.71
C TYR A 225 2.50 -2.73 -11.49
N ASP A 226 2.58 -3.63 -12.47
CA ASP A 226 2.09 -5.01 -12.34
C ASP A 226 3.18 -5.88 -11.69
N LYS A 227 2.84 -6.45 -10.52
CA LYS A 227 3.75 -7.27 -9.73
C LYS A 227 4.19 -8.53 -10.47
N LYS A 228 3.34 -9.13 -11.30
CA LYS A 228 3.69 -10.33 -12.08
C LYS A 228 4.64 -9.99 -13.21
N VAL A 229 4.42 -8.85 -13.87
CA VAL A 229 5.34 -8.36 -14.91
C VAL A 229 6.71 -8.12 -14.30
N LEU A 230 6.79 -7.34 -13.21
CA LEU A 230 8.07 -7.03 -12.55
C LEU A 230 8.78 -8.30 -12.03
N ALA A 231 8.04 -9.24 -11.44
CA ALA A 231 8.59 -10.50 -10.94
C ALA A 231 9.09 -11.44 -12.06
N GLY A 232 8.52 -11.33 -13.27
CA GLY A 232 8.94 -12.12 -14.44
C GLY A 232 10.20 -11.59 -15.14
N LEU A 233 10.66 -10.38 -14.79
CA LEU A 233 11.84 -9.74 -15.39
C LEU A 233 13.13 -10.13 -14.65
N ASN A 234 14.24 -10.19 -15.39
CA ASN A 234 15.56 -10.30 -14.79
C ASN A 234 15.86 -9.04 -13.98
N ALA A 235 16.38 -9.21 -12.75
CA ALA A 235 16.75 -8.11 -11.86
C ALA A 235 17.62 -7.05 -12.55
N GLY A 236 18.64 -7.46 -13.30
CA GLY A 236 19.55 -6.55 -14.01
C GLY A 236 18.99 -5.92 -15.28
N SER A 237 17.68 -6.03 -15.54
CA SER A 237 17.02 -5.38 -16.68
C SER A 237 15.63 -4.81 -16.35
N ARG A 238 15.24 -4.75 -15.07
CA ARG A 238 13.90 -4.32 -14.64
C ARG A 238 13.61 -2.87 -15.00
N TYR A 239 14.60 -2.00 -14.86
CA TYR A 239 14.43 -0.57 -15.09
C TYR A 239 14.27 -0.28 -16.58
N ILE A 240 15.27 -0.63 -17.40
CA ILE A 240 15.23 -0.31 -18.84
C ILE A 240 14.05 -1.01 -19.54
N SER A 241 13.75 -2.26 -19.16
CA SER A 241 12.73 -3.05 -19.87
C SER A 241 11.30 -2.70 -19.48
N TYR A 242 11.08 -2.07 -18.32
CA TYR A 242 9.73 -1.87 -17.80
C TYR A 242 9.55 -0.59 -17.01
N LEU A 243 10.29 -0.38 -15.92
CA LEU A 243 10.03 0.75 -15.02
C LEU A 243 10.26 2.10 -15.67
N LYS A 244 11.28 2.23 -16.54
CA LYS A 244 11.53 3.46 -17.30
C LYS A 244 10.33 3.85 -18.16
N ASN A 245 9.68 2.88 -18.80
CA ASN A 245 8.49 3.17 -19.59
C ASN A 245 7.32 3.65 -18.72
N LEU A 246 7.16 3.09 -17.52
CA LEU A 246 6.17 3.57 -16.56
C LEU A 246 6.51 4.98 -16.06
N GLU A 247 7.78 5.27 -15.80
CA GLU A 247 8.23 6.60 -15.40
C GLU A 247 7.91 7.64 -16.49
N ASP A 248 8.28 7.34 -17.74
CA ASP A 248 8.14 8.26 -18.86
C ASP A 248 6.67 8.51 -19.25
N ASN A 249 5.79 7.50 -19.10
CA ASN A 249 4.44 7.53 -19.69
C ASN A 249 3.29 7.35 -18.70
N GLU A 250 3.52 6.81 -17.51
CA GLU A 250 2.47 6.41 -16.55
C GLU A 250 2.67 6.98 -15.14
N THR A 251 3.61 7.91 -14.95
CA THR A 251 3.80 8.59 -13.66
C THR A 251 2.53 9.31 -13.23
N VAL A 252 2.12 9.06 -12.00
CA VAL A 252 0.97 9.71 -11.36
C VAL A 252 1.51 10.76 -10.40
N TYR A 253 1.11 12.01 -10.62
CA TYR A 253 1.42 13.16 -9.78
C TYR A 253 0.27 13.50 -8.84
N VAL A 254 0.59 13.92 -7.63
CA VAL A 254 -0.37 14.46 -6.67
C VAL A 254 -0.40 15.98 -6.81
N ASN A 255 -1.58 16.55 -7.11
CA ASN A 255 -1.75 17.98 -7.20
C ASN A 255 -1.43 18.64 -5.84
N PRO A 256 -0.54 19.64 -5.79
CA PRO A 256 -0.14 20.22 -4.51
C PRO A 256 -1.24 20.92 -3.72
N TYR A 257 -2.29 21.40 -4.39
CA TYR A 257 -3.35 22.21 -3.80
C TYR A 257 -4.61 21.40 -3.53
N THR A 258 -4.99 20.53 -4.48
CA THR A 258 -6.22 19.75 -4.37
C THR A 258 -5.99 18.36 -3.78
N GLY A 259 -4.77 17.83 -3.89
CA GLY A 259 -4.47 16.43 -3.56
C GLY A 259 -5.00 15.43 -4.57
N ASP A 260 -5.59 15.89 -5.68
CA ASP A 260 -6.08 15.03 -6.74
C ASP A 260 -4.92 14.40 -7.52
N LEU A 261 -5.15 13.22 -8.06
CA LEU A 261 -4.17 12.53 -8.91
C LEU A 261 -4.26 13.02 -10.35
N ILE A 262 -3.10 13.33 -10.93
CA ILE A 262 -2.93 13.82 -12.30
C ILE A 262 -1.95 12.87 -13.01
N LYS A 263 -2.27 12.47 -14.23
CA LYS A 263 -1.34 11.80 -15.14
C LYS A 263 -0.80 12.83 -16.13
#